data_AF-A0A8C7ZVK0-F1
#
_entry.id   AF-A0A8C7ZVK0-F1
#
_cell.length_a   1.000
_cell.length_b   1.000
_cell.length_c   1.000
_cell.angle_alpha   90.00
_cell.angle_beta   90.00
_cell.angle_gamma   90.00
#
_symmetry.space_group_name_H-M   'P 1'
#
loop_
_entity.id
_entity.type
_entity.pdbx_description
1 polymer ?
#
loop_
_entity_poly.entity_id
_entity_poly.type
_entity_poly.pdbx_seq_one_letter_code
_entity_poly.pdbx_strand_id
1 'polypeptide(L)'
;WMFRYYQNVCTVSYSSVWWDWPRWEREIDWMALNGINLPLAFTGQEALWQEVYRSLGLNQSDIEEFFSGPAFLAWNRMANMYKFGGPLPQSWHVNQLRLQFRILERMRAFGMIPVLPAFSGNVPKGILKLHPEANVTRLGPWAHFNCSFSCSYILDPRDPLFLQIGSLYLSQVVKQFGTDHIYNTDTFNEMTPPSSDPAYLSAISRSVFASMTAVDPKAIWLMQGWLFFSDAAFWKPPQIRALLHGVPLGRMIVLDLFAETEPVFSYTESFYGQPFIWCMLHNFGGNNGFFGTVESINSGPFKALNFKNSTMVGIGMTPEGIHQNPVIYELMSELAWRKESVNLTKWASLYAARRYGSMHESLSAAWKLLFSSVYNCTVPHYRNHNHSPLVRRPSFNMNTGLWYDPADLLETWRLFMEAAPSLMSKETFRYDLVDVTRQVLQDLAAYFYQDIKDAFHSKKMPELLTSGGVLIYDLFPELNRLLNSDRNFLLGTWLEQAQSFALDEPEARLYDLNARNQLTLWGPSGEILDYANKEWGGLVEDYYAQRWSLFVQTLVECLNSGLPFKQDAFNQAVFRVEKGFISNGRKYPTKPQGNTYEIAHRIFLKYYPQALKRL
;
A
#
# COMPACT_ATOMS: atom_id res chain seq x y z
N TRP A 1 17.39 14.13 14.94
CA TRP A 1 17.37 12.67 14.73
C TRP A 1 18.37 12.28 13.62
N MET A 2 18.82 11.02 13.60
CA MET A 2 19.88 10.48 12.73
C MET A 2 19.34 9.93 11.40
N PHE A 3 18.19 9.25 11.41
CA PHE A 3 17.63 8.61 10.22
C PHE A 3 16.37 9.30 9.69
N ARG A 4 16.27 9.33 8.35
CA ARG A 4 15.05 9.59 7.60
C ARG A 4 14.79 8.37 6.73
N TYR A 5 13.88 7.52 7.18
CA TYR A 5 13.57 6.23 6.58
C TYR A 5 12.52 6.36 5.48
N TYR A 6 12.62 5.54 4.44
CA TYR A 6 11.59 5.49 3.40
C TYR A 6 11.36 4.07 2.89
N GLN A 7 10.07 3.82 2.63
CA GLN A 7 9.41 2.66 2.03
C GLN A 7 8.85 1.65 3.04
N ASN A 8 7.70 1.10 2.69
CA ASN A 8 7.15 -0.11 3.30
C ASN A 8 7.62 -1.32 2.48
N VAL A 9 7.68 -2.49 3.10
CA VAL A 9 7.85 -3.74 2.35
C VAL A 9 6.71 -3.94 1.33
N CYS A 10 5.51 -3.41 1.57
CA CYS A 10 4.38 -3.43 0.63
C CYS A 10 4.59 -2.51 -0.60
N THR A 11 5.35 -1.42 -0.49
CA THR A 11 5.58 -0.46 -1.58
C THR A 11 6.20 -1.13 -2.80
N VAL A 12 7.02 -2.16 -2.57
CA VAL A 12 7.68 -2.94 -3.62
C VAL A 12 6.69 -3.68 -4.53
N SER A 13 5.50 -3.99 -4.02
CA SER A 13 4.46 -4.72 -4.74
C SER A 13 3.38 -3.77 -5.27
N TYR A 14 2.90 -2.83 -4.45
CA TYR A 14 1.81 -1.93 -4.86
C TYR A 14 2.24 -0.74 -5.70
N SER A 15 3.54 -0.45 -5.80
CA SER A 15 4.00 0.73 -6.53
C SER A 15 5.20 0.45 -7.43
N SER A 16 6.27 -0.18 -6.93
CA SER A 16 7.53 -0.28 -7.69
C SER A 16 7.79 -1.60 -8.40
N VAL A 17 6.84 -2.55 -8.36
CA VAL A 17 6.98 -3.88 -8.99
C VAL A 17 7.30 -3.79 -10.50
N TRP A 18 6.74 -2.81 -11.20
CA TRP A 18 6.94 -2.61 -12.65
C TRP A 18 7.83 -1.40 -12.98
N TRP A 19 8.70 -0.99 -12.05
CA TRP A 19 9.59 0.15 -12.29
C TRP A 19 10.87 -0.25 -12.98
N ASP A 20 11.13 0.39 -14.11
CA ASP A 20 12.41 0.37 -14.77
C ASP A 20 13.44 1.28 -14.06
N TRP A 21 14.67 1.30 -14.58
CA TRP A 21 15.72 2.15 -14.04
C TRP A 21 15.37 3.66 -14.10
N PRO A 22 14.93 4.24 -15.23
CA PRO A 22 14.51 5.64 -15.28
C PRO A 22 13.48 6.03 -14.22
N ARG A 23 12.53 5.15 -13.87
CA ARG A 23 11.60 5.43 -12.78
C ARG A 23 12.28 5.36 -11.41
N TRP A 24 13.12 4.36 -11.15
CA TRP A 24 13.89 4.26 -9.90
C TRP A 24 14.86 5.44 -9.70
N GLU A 25 15.53 5.88 -10.75
CA GLU A 25 16.44 7.02 -10.72
C GLU A 25 15.71 8.28 -10.23
N ARG A 26 14.53 8.58 -10.80
CA ARG A 26 13.69 9.69 -10.34
C ARG A 26 13.24 9.55 -8.88
N GLU A 27 12.96 8.33 -8.43
CA GLU A 27 12.60 8.12 -7.02
C GLU A 27 13.78 8.40 -6.10
N ILE A 28 14.99 7.96 -6.46
CA ILE A 28 16.18 8.18 -5.64
C ILE A 28 16.57 9.66 -5.64
N ASP A 29 16.39 10.37 -6.75
CA ASP A 29 16.57 11.83 -6.79
C ASP A 29 15.54 12.52 -5.86
N TRP A 30 14.27 12.08 -5.88
CA TRP A 30 13.25 12.57 -4.95
C TRP A 30 13.60 12.26 -3.49
N MET A 31 14.08 11.04 -3.20
CA MET A 31 14.57 10.65 -1.88
C MET A 31 15.67 11.61 -1.40
N ALA A 32 16.66 11.88 -2.25
CA ALA A 32 17.78 12.77 -1.92
C ALA A 32 17.29 14.21 -1.65
N LEU A 33 16.39 14.74 -2.49
CA LEU A 33 15.79 16.07 -2.29
C LEU A 33 14.99 16.19 -0.99
N ASN A 34 14.33 15.11 -0.58
CA ASN A 34 13.58 15.05 0.69
C ASN A 34 14.46 14.61 1.87
N GLY A 35 15.77 14.48 1.65
CA GLY A 35 16.73 14.16 2.68
C GLY A 35 16.65 12.74 3.20
N ILE A 36 16.06 11.78 2.48
CA ILE A 36 16.09 10.37 2.88
C ILE A 36 17.52 9.84 2.91
N ASN A 37 17.89 9.12 3.97
CA ASN A 37 19.21 8.45 4.07
C ASN A 37 19.14 6.99 4.48
N LEU A 38 17.96 6.44 4.75
CA LEU A 38 17.79 5.03 5.10
C LEU A 38 16.65 4.41 4.26
N PRO A 39 16.81 4.25 2.94
CA PRO A 39 15.79 3.63 2.09
C PRO A 39 15.85 2.10 2.12
N LEU A 40 14.72 1.43 1.96
CA LEU A 40 14.65 -0.01 1.71
C LEU A 40 15.15 -0.35 0.29
N ALA A 41 15.90 -1.45 0.13
CA ALA A 41 16.43 -1.89 -1.17
C ALA A 41 16.27 -3.41 -1.36
N PHE A 42 15.05 -3.84 -1.69
CA PHE A 42 14.62 -5.24 -1.73
C PHE A 42 14.60 -5.87 -3.14
N THR A 43 14.91 -5.10 -4.17
CA THR A 43 14.86 -5.52 -5.58
C THR A 43 15.81 -6.71 -5.83
N GLY A 44 15.33 -7.73 -6.55
CA GLY A 44 16.16 -8.86 -6.99
C GLY A 44 16.48 -9.92 -5.93
N GLN A 45 15.96 -9.82 -4.71
CA GLN A 45 16.31 -10.77 -3.64
C GLN A 45 15.91 -12.23 -3.94
N GLU A 46 14.87 -12.46 -4.76
CA GLU A 46 14.48 -13.81 -5.18
C GLU A 46 15.54 -14.49 -6.05
N ALA A 47 16.34 -13.71 -6.81
CA ALA A 47 17.46 -14.27 -7.58
C ALA A 47 18.53 -14.87 -6.66
N LEU A 48 18.81 -14.20 -5.54
CA LEU A 48 19.76 -14.68 -4.54
C LEU A 48 19.22 -15.90 -3.80
N TRP A 49 17.94 -15.90 -3.44
CA TRP A 49 17.29 -17.07 -2.86
C TRP A 49 17.28 -18.27 -3.81
N GLN A 50 17.05 -18.05 -5.10
CA GLN A 50 17.13 -19.11 -6.12
C GLN A 50 18.52 -19.77 -6.12
N GLU A 51 19.59 -18.99 -6.06
CA GLU A 51 20.96 -19.52 -5.97
C GLU A 51 21.20 -20.30 -4.68
N VAL A 52 20.77 -19.75 -3.54
CA VAL A 52 20.88 -20.39 -2.22
C VAL A 52 20.15 -21.74 -2.20
N TYR A 53 18.89 -21.77 -2.61
CA TYR A 53 18.10 -23.01 -2.60
C TYR A 53 18.64 -24.06 -3.57
N ARG A 54 19.12 -23.66 -4.76
CA ARG A 54 19.82 -24.60 -5.67
C ARG A 54 21.09 -25.16 -5.03
N SER A 55 21.87 -24.33 -4.33
CA SER A 55 23.09 -24.79 -3.65
C SER A 55 22.81 -25.73 -2.47
N LEU A 56 21.62 -25.65 -1.87
CA LEU A 56 21.13 -26.59 -0.86
C LEU A 56 20.56 -27.89 -1.47
N GLY A 57 20.41 -27.96 -2.80
CA GLY A 57 19.93 -29.15 -3.51
C GLY A 57 18.45 -29.13 -3.91
N LEU A 58 17.74 -28.00 -3.78
CA LEU A 58 16.37 -27.90 -4.29
C LEU A 58 16.36 -27.94 -5.82
N ASN A 59 15.43 -28.71 -6.38
CA ASN A 59 15.16 -28.69 -7.81
C ASN A 59 14.34 -27.44 -8.19
N GLN A 60 14.22 -27.19 -9.49
CA GLN A 60 13.50 -26.04 -10.02
C GLN A 60 12.02 -26.01 -9.60
N SER A 61 11.34 -27.16 -9.60
CA SER A 61 9.92 -27.23 -9.20
C SER A 61 9.69 -26.87 -7.73
N ASP A 62 10.59 -27.26 -6.82
CA ASP A 62 10.49 -26.90 -5.40
C ASP A 62 10.64 -25.39 -5.18
N ILE A 63 11.44 -24.71 -6.02
CA ILE A 63 11.63 -23.25 -6.00
C ILE A 63 10.42 -22.52 -6.61
N GLU A 64 9.88 -23.04 -7.72
CA GLU A 64 8.68 -22.49 -8.37
C GLU A 64 7.42 -22.61 -7.50
N GLU A 65 7.35 -23.61 -6.62
CA GLU A 65 6.29 -23.73 -5.62
C GLU A 65 6.44 -22.75 -4.44
N PHE A 66 7.57 -22.06 -4.30
CA PHE A 66 7.84 -21.16 -3.18
C PHE A 66 7.57 -19.69 -3.50
N PHE A 67 8.06 -19.20 -4.63
CA PHE A 67 7.88 -17.79 -4.96
C PHE A 67 6.45 -17.50 -5.43
N SER A 68 5.88 -16.40 -4.98
CA SER A 68 4.67 -15.83 -5.57
C SER A 68 4.99 -15.09 -6.87
N GLY A 69 3.96 -14.63 -7.56
CA GLY A 69 4.11 -13.73 -8.70
C GLY A 69 4.63 -12.35 -8.30
N PRO A 70 5.16 -11.56 -9.25
CA PRO A 70 5.81 -10.29 -8.95
C PRO A 70 4.99 -9.34 -8.08
N ALA A 71 3.70 -9.25 -8.35
CA ALA A 71 2.78 -8.34 -7.66
C ALA A 71 2.46 -8.78 -6.21
N PHE A 72 2.94 -9.95 -5.77
CA PHE A 72 2.65 -10.51 -4.45
C PHE A 72 3.91 -10.80 -3.63
N LEU A 73 5.07 -10.28 -4.06
CA LEU A 73 6.36 -10.59 -3.45
C LEU A 73 6.52 -10.04 -2.04
N ALA A 74 5.89 -8.91 -1.70
CA ALA A 74 5.93 -8.36 -0.34
C ALA A 74 5.46 -9.41 0.69
N TRP A 75 4.30 -10.02 0.46
CA TRP A 75 3.70 -11.02 1.34
C TRP A 75 4.39 -12.38 1.28
N ASN A 76 5.07 -12.70 0.18
CA ASN A 76 5.90 -13.89 0.12
C ASN A 76 7.18 -13.75 0.96
N ARG A 77 7.84 -12.59 0.90
CA ARG A 77 9.02 -12.26 1.71
C ARG A 77 8.70 -12.25 3.21
N MET A 78 7.51 -11.76 3.57
CA MET A 78 6.98 -11.78 4.95
C MET A 78 6.40 -13.12 5.39
N ALA A 79 6.51 -14.17 4.58
CA ALA A 79 6.01 -15.52 4.87
C ALA A 79 4.47 -15.64 5.04
N ASN A 80 3.70 -14.67 4.55
CA ASN A 80 2.23 -14.75 4.57
C ASN A 80 1.70 -15.70 3.49
N MET A 81 2.36 -15.74 2.33
CA MET A 81 1.93 -16.52 1.17
C MET A 81 3.08 -17.06 0.33
N TYR A 82 2.77 -17.98 -0.58
CA TYR A 82 3.68 -18.53 -1.58
C TYR A 82 2.89 -18.95 -2.83
N LYS A 83 3.60 -19.21 -3.94
CA LYS A 83 3.08 -19.78 -5.21
C LYS A 83 2.08 -18.95 -6.01
N PHE A 84 1.15 -18.23 -5.38
CA PHE A 84 0.08 -17.53 -6.09
C PHE A 84 0.64 -16.44 -7.02
N GLY A 85 0.13 -16.38 -8.26
CA GLY A 85 0.60 -15.45 -9.29
C GLY A 85 1.93 -15.83 -9.95
N GLY A 86 2.60 -16.89 -9.49
CA GLY A 86 3.84 -17.40 -10.07
C GLY A 86 3.61 -18.44 -11.18
N PRO A 87 4.68 -19.13 -11.64
CA PRO A 87 6.06 -19.02 -11.16
C PRO A 87 6.75 -17.72 -11.64
N LEU A 88 7.81 -17.31 -10.95
CA LEU A 88 8.66 -16.21 -11.44
C LEU A 88 9.51 -16.69 -12.64
N PRO A 89 9.41 -16.03 -13.81
CA PRO A 89 10.25 -16.34 -14.94
C PRO A 89 11.73 -16.06 -14.67
N GLN A 90 12.65 -16.75 -15.36
CA GLN A 90 14.09 -16.48 -15.18
C GLN A 90 14.50 -15.06 -15.58
N SER A 91 13.81 -14.48 -16.56
CA SER A 91 13.93 -13.06 -16.97
C SER A 91 13.72 -12.11 -15.79
N TRP A 92 12.73 -12.37 -14.93
CA TRP A 92 12.48 -11.60 -13.72
C TRP A 92 13.73 -11.56 -12.82
N HIS A 93 14.28 -12.73 -12.48
CA HIS A 93 15.46 -12.82 -11.62
C HIS A 93 16.64 -12.03 -12.19
N VAL A 94 16.92 -12.17 -13.49
CA VAL A 94 18.04 -11.49 -14.16
C VAL A 94 17.82 -9.97 -14.21
N ASN A 95 16.63 -9.52 -14.61
CA ASN A 95 16.32 -8.11 -14.76
C ASN A 95 16.31 -7.38 -13.41
N GLN A 96 15.70 -7.98 -12.39
CA GLN A 96 15.63 -7.40 -11.05
C GLN A 96 17.01 -7.37 -10.37
N LEU A 97 17.84 -8.39 -10.57
CA LEU A 97 19.22 -8.38 -10.07
C LEU A 97 20.03 -7.22 -10.68
N ARG A 98 19.93 -7.04 -12.01
CA ARG A 98 20.59 -5.92 -12.71
C ARG A 98 20.08 -4.56 -12.24
N LEU A 99 18.77 -4.43 -12.01
CA LEU A 99 18.16 -3.20 -11.51
C LEU A 99 18.67 -2.85 -10.12
N GLN A 100 18.76 -3.84 -9.22
CA GLN A 100 19.25 -3.63 -7.85
C GLN A 100 20.67 -3.08 -7.81
N PHE A 101 21.58 -3.54 -8.67
CA PHE A 101 22.93 -2.98 -8.76
C PHE A 101 22.92 -1.47 -9.00
N ARG A 102 22.07 -0.99 -9.92
CA ARG A 102 21.94 0.44 -10.23
C ARG A 102 21.31 1.23 -9.08
N ILE A 103 20.29 0.66 -8.43
CA ILE A 103 19.64 1.26 -7.26
C ILE A 103 20.67 1.49 -6.16
N LEU A 104 21.42 0.45 -5.79
CA LEU A 104 22.41 0.51 -4.71
C LEU A 104 23.55 1.47 -5.03
N GLU A 105 24.06 1.44 -6.26
CA GLU A 105 25.11 2.36 -6.70
C GLU A 105 24.67 3.82 -6.54
N ARG A 106 23.47 4.17 -7.01
CA ARG A 106 22.95 5.54 -6.92
C ARG A 106 22.62 5.96 -5.49
N MET A 107 22.00 5.09 -4.69
CA MET A 107 21.71 5.37 -3.29
C MET A 107 23.01 5.66 -2.51
N ARG A 108 24.03 4.81 -2.66
CA ARG A 108 25.34 4.99 -2.01
C ARG A 108 26.08 6.22 -2.53
N ALA A 109 25.95 6.57 -3.81
CA ALA A 109 26.53 7.80 -4.36
C ALA A 109 25.98 9.07 -3.68
N PHE A 110 24.74 9.05 -3.21
CA PHE A 110 24.15 10.14 -2.40
C PHE A 110 24.43 10.00 -0.89
N GLY A 111 25.20 8.99 -0.46
CA GLY A 111 25.48 8.74 0.95
C GLY A 111 24.28 8.16 1.72
N MET A 112 23.30 7.58 1.03
CA MET A 112 22.24 6.80 1.67
C MET A 112 22.80 5.47 2.17
N ILE A 113 22.12 4.87 3.15
CA ILE A 113 22.39 3.55 3.72
C ILE A 113 21.23 2.64 3.27
N PRO A 114 21.37 1.91 2.15
CA PRO A 114 20.34 0.97 1.71
C PRO A 114 20.14 -0.15 2.72
N VAL A 115 18.90 -0.41 3.08
CA VAL A 115 18.55 -1.54 3.95
C VAL A 115 18.37 -2.80 3.09
N LEU A 116 19.23 -3.78 3.32
CA LEU A 116 19.24 -5.05 2.57
C LEU A 116 18.40 -6.13 3.27
N PRO A 117 17.89 -7.14 2.55
CA PRO A 117 17.10 -8.21 3.16
C PRO A 117 17.97 -9.21 3.95
N ALA A 118 17.37 -9.87 4.93
CA ALA A 118 17.93 -11.00 5.66
C ALA A 118 16.94 -12.17 5.76
N PHE A 119 17.35 -13.26 6.39
CA PHE A 119 16.53 -14.47 6.56
C PHE A 119 15.61 -14.38 7.79
N SER A 120 14.33 -14.69 7.60
CA SER A 120 13.30 -14.64 8.65
C SER A 120 13.00 -15.98 9.32
N GLY A 121 13.53 -17.10 8.79
CA GLY A 121 13.14 -18.46 9.18
C GLY A 121 12.17 -19.15 8.21
N ASN A 122 11.59 -18.41 7.25
CA ASN A 122 10.67 -18.99 6.26
C ASN A 122 11.40 -19.82 5.20
N VAL A 123 10.97 -21.07 5.02
CA VAL A 123 11.62 -22.02 4.11
C VAL A 123 10.61 -22.67 3.14
N PRO A 124 11.04 -23.03 1.91
CA PRO A 124 10.21 -23.79 1.00
C PRO A 124 9.97 -25.22 1.51
N LYS A 125 8.82 -25.80 1.14
CA LYS A 125 8.46 -27.20 1.47
C LYS A 125 9.54 -28.19 1.02
N GLY A 126 10.28 -27.88 -0.05
CA GLY A 126 11.41 -28.68 -0.53
C GLY A 126 12.50 -28.91 0.51
N ILE A 127 12.72 -27.99 1.45
CA ILE A 127 13.70 -28.16 2.53
C ILE A 127 13.36 -29.36 3.42
N LEU A 128 12.07 -29.60 3.69
CA LEU A 128 11.63 -30.76 4.49
C LEU A 128 11.86 -32.10 3.77
N LYS A 129 12.02 -32.10 2.44
CA LYS A 129 12.37 -33.30 1.68
C LYS A 129 13.87 -33.61 1.80
N LEU A 130 14.71 -32.57 1.83
CA LEU A 130 16.16 -32.69 1.92
C LEU A 130 16.65 -32.89 3.36
N HIS A 131 15.93 -32.31 4.32
CA HIS A 131 16.22 -32.35 5.75
C HIS A 131 14.97 -32.82 6.52
N PRO A 132 14.63 -34.12 6.46
CA PRO A 132 13.45 -34.67 7.14
C PRO A 132 13.52 -34.57 8.68
N GLU A 133 14.71 -34.39 9.23
CA GLU A 133 14.98 -34.18 10.65
C GLU A 133 14.79 -32.72 11.11
N ALA A 134 14.65 -31.77 10.17
CA ALA A 134 14.52 -30.36 10.48
C ALA A 134 13.26 -30.08 11.32
N ASN A 135 13.43 -29.36 12.42
CA ASN A 135 12.31 -28.92 13.24
C ASN A 135 11.63 -27.71 12.60
N VAL A 136 10.55 -27.97 11.87
CA VAL A 136 9.81 -26.95 11.12
C VAL A 136 8.36 -26.92 11.57
N THR A 137 7.86 -25.71 11.84
CA THR A 137 6.44 -25.49 12.12
C THR A 137 5.73 -24.97 10.87
N ARG A 138 4.61 -25.60 10.52
CA ARG A 138 3.69 -25.05 9.51
C ARG A 138 2.72 -24.09 10.18
N LEU A 139 2.72 -22.83 9.76
CA LEU A 139 1.84 -21.81 10.32
C LEU A 139 0.38 -21.96 9.85
N GLY A 140 -0.51 -21.19 10.48
CA GLY A 140 -1.91 -21.08 10.06
C GLY A 140 -2.08 -20.32 8.73
N PRO A 141 -3.28 -20.34 8.15
CA PRO A 141 -3.60 -19.57 6.95
C PRO A 141 -3.61 -18.07 7.24
N TRP A 142 -3.19 -17.27 6.25
CA TRP A 142 -3.24 -15.80 6.29
C TRP A 142 -4.33 -15.26 5.36
N ALA A 143 -5.03 -14.22 5.81
CA ALA A 143 -6.03 -13.45 5.04
C ALA A 143 -6.94 -14.28 4.11
N HIS A 144 -7.53 -15.35 4.65
CA HIS A 144 -8.45 -16.26 3.95
C HIS A 144 -7.83 -17.16 2.87
N PHE A 145 -6.52 -17.07 2.61
CA PHE A 145 -5.84 -18.02 1.74
C PHE A 145 -5.80 -19.40 2.40
N ASN A 146 -6.13 -20.43 1.62
CA ASN A 146 -5.93 -21.81 2.06
C ASN A 146 -4.45 -22.19 2.01
N CYS A 147 -4.11 -23.34 2.59
CA CYS A 147 -2.73 -23.81 2.66
C CYS A 147 -2.13 -24.31 1.33
N SER A 148 -2.75 -24.01 0.19
CA SER A 148 -2.12 -24.16 -1.14
C SER A 148 -1.29 -22.93 -1.52
N PHE A 149 -1.58 -21.79 -0.89
CA PHE A 149 -0.95 -20.49 -1.17
C PHE A 149 -0.48 -19.77 0.11
N SER A 150 -0.71 -20.34 1.29
CA SER A 150 -0.33 -19.81 2.60
C SER A 150 0.00 -20.97 3.56
N CYS A 151 0.00 -20.76 4.87
CA CYS A 151 0.46 -21.76 5.86
C CYS A 151 1.94 -22.10 5.63
N SER A 152 2.77 -21.04 5.62
CA SER A 152 4.21 -21.11 5.37
C SER A 152 4.92 -21.96 6.42
N TYR A 153 6.10 -22.45 6.04
CA TYR A 153 6.93 -23.31 6.86
C TYR A 153 8.02 -22.48 7.52
N ILE A 154 7.97 -22.34 8.84
CA ILE A 154 8.96 -21.61 9.63
C ILE A 154 9.85 -22.61 10.35
N LEU A 155 11.15 -22.51 10.10
CA LEU A 155 12.17 -23.28 10.79
C LEU A 155 12.25 -22.84 12.26
N ASP A 156 12.32 -23.79 13.20
CA ASP A 156 12.50 -23.48 14.61
C ASP A 156 13.81 -22.72 14.79
N PRO A 157 13.82 -21.62 15.57
CA PRO A 157 15.03 -20.83 15.75
C PRO A 157 16.20 -21.60 16.37
N ARG A 158 15.95 -22.72 17.03
CA ARG A 158 16.99 -23.55 17.67
C ARG A 158 17.51 -24.65 16.74
N ASP A 159 16.92 -24.81 15.56
CA ASP A 159 17.38 -25.78 14.57
C ASP A 159 18.72 -25.31 13.96
N PRO A 160 19.75 -26.17 13.86
CA PRO A 160 21.03 -25.80 13.25
C PRO A 160 20.92 -25.26 11.82
N LEU A 161 19.91 -25.70 11.05
CA LEU A 161 19.68 -25.22 9.69
C LEU A 161 19.35 -23.73 9.65
N PHE A 162 18.84 -23.14 10.75
CA PHE A 162 18.47 -21.73 10.78
C PHE A 162 19.70 -20.86 10.56
N LEU A 163 20.76 -21.14 11.33
CA LEU A 163 22.02 -20.43 11.21
C LEU A 163 22.68 -20.70 9.85
N GLN A 164 22.63 -21.95 9.37
CA GLN A 164 23.23 -22.33 8.09
C GLN A 164 22.57 -21.60 6.91
N ILE A 165 21.25 -21.67 6.78
CA ILE A 165 20.50 -21.05 5.67
C ILE A 165 20.60 -19.53 5.77
N GLY A 166 20.42 -18.96 6.96
CA GLY A 166 20.51 -17.51 7.15
C GLY A 166 21.89 -16.95 6.81
N SER A 167 22.96 -17.62 7.25
CA SER A 167 24.33 -17.22 6.92
C SER A 167 24.65 -17.39 5.44
N LEU A 168 24.17 -18.46 4.81
CA LEU A 168 24.36 -18.70 3.38
C LEU A 168 23.69 -17.62 2.54
N TYR A 169 22.44 -17.27 2.86
CA TYR A 169 21.73 -16.20 2.16
C TYR A 169 22.40 -14.85 2.36
N LEU A 170 22.70 -14.47 3.59
CA LEU A 170 23.31 -13.17 3.85
C LEU A 170 24.72 -13.08 3.22
N SER A 171 25.47 -14.18 3.19
CA SER A 171 26.74 -14.25 2.47
C SER A 171 26.57 -13.98 0.97
N GLN A 172 25.51 -14.49 0.34
CA GLN A 172 25.22 -14.18 -1.06
C GLN A 172 24.81 -12.72 -1.26
N VAL A 173 23.97 -12.17 -0.38
CA VAL A 173 23.60 -10.74 -0.38
C VAL A 173 24.86 -9.87 -0.32
N VAL A 174 25.73 -10.10 0.68
CA VAL A 174 26.97 -9.31 0.87
C VAL A 174 27.94 -9.51 -0.30
N LYS A 175 28.07 -10.74 -0.81
CA LYS A 175 28.95 -11.04 -1.95
C LYS A 175 28.51 -10.29 -3.22
N GLN A 176 27.21 -10.29 -3.51
CA GLN A 176 26.69 -9.68 -4.73
C GLN A 176 26.61 -8.15 -4.60
N PHE A 177 26.13 -7.65 -3.46
CA PHE A 177 25.73 -6.25 -3.33
C PHE A 177 26.63 -5.42 -2.40
N GLY A 178 27.62 -6.03 -1.72
CA GLY A 178 28.26 -5.39 -0.58
C GLY A 178 27.27 -5.18 0.57
N THR A 179 27.61 -4.33 1.54
CA THR A 179 26.73 -4.03 2.66
C THR A 179 26.98 -2.65 3.26
N ASP A 180 25.93 -2.10 3.85
CA ASP A 180 25.92 -0.88 4.66
C ASP A 180 25.47 -1.19 6.11
N HIS A 181 25.58 -2.46 6.51
CA HIS A 181 25.40 -3.02 7.85
C HIS A 181 23.99 -3.01 8.43
N ILE A 182 22.98 -2.56 7.70
CA ILE A 182 21.58 -2.57 8.16
C ILE A 182 20.76 -3.55 7.31
N TYR A 183 20.10 -4.48 8.00
CA TYR A 183 19.31 -5.53 7.35
C TYR A 183 17.88 -5.56 7.89
N ASN A 184 16.90 -5.76 7.00
CA ASN A 184 15.50 -5.95 7.37
C ASN A 184 15.04 -7.38 7.10
N THR A 185 14.25 -7.89 8.06
CA THR A 185 13.54 -9.16 7.97
C THR A 185 12.49 -9.21 9.08
N ASP A 186 11.37 -9.87 8.82
CA ASP A 186 10.23 -9.95 9.74
C ASP A 186 9.64 -11.37 9.70
N THR A 187 9.65 -12.08 10.83
CA THR A 187 9.25 -13.50 10.89
C THR A 187 7.74 -13.71 10.97
N PHE A 188 7.03 -12.80 11.63
CA PHE A 188 5.63 -12.98 12.00
C PHE A 188 4.77 -11.75 11.73
N ASN A 189 5.05 -11.03 10.65
CA ASN A 189 4.20 -9.93 10.23
C ASN A 189 2.81 -10.49 9.86
N GLU A 190 1.77 -10.13 10.63
CA GLU A 190 0.41 -10.67 10.50
C GLU A 190 0.27 -12.20 10.60
N MET A 191 1.24 -12.86 11.21
CA MET A 191 1.20 -14.30 11.49
C MET A 191 1.32 -14.52 12.99
N THR A 192 0.52 -15.41 13.57
CA THR A 192 0.64 -15.72 15.00
C THR A 192 1.81 -16.69 15.23
N PRO A 193 2.77 -16.37 16.11
CA PRO A 193 3.83 -17.30 16.46
C PRO A 193 3.28 -18.60 17.09
N PRO A 194 3.93 -19.76 16.92
CA PRO A 194 3.42 -21.03 17.41
C PRO A 194 3.48 -21.18 18.94
N SER A 195 4.21 -20.30 19.63
CA SER A 195 4.28 -20.25 21.09
C SER A 195 4.36 -18.81 21.58
N SER A 196 3.61 -18.51 22.64
CA SER A 196 3.66 -17.24 23.37
C SER A 196 4.68 -17.24 24.52
N ASP A 197 5.45 -18.32 24.67
CA ASP A 197 6.52 -18.42 25.65
C ASP A 197 7.62 -17.37 25.37
N PRO A 198 7.90 -16.45 26.31
CA PRO A 198 9.02 -15.52 26.22
C PRO A 198 10.36 -16.16 25.83
N ALA A 199 10.66 -17.37 26.31
CA ALA A 199 11.91 -18.04 25.97
C ALA A 199 11.99 -18.39 24.47
N TYR A 200 10.87 -18.83 23.88
CA TYR A 200 10.76 -19.11 22.46
C TYR A 200 10.90 -17.82 21.62
N LEU A 201 10.17 -16.76 21.97
CA LEU A 201 10.23 -15.48 21.24
C LEU A 201 11.62 -14.83 21.32
N SER A 202 12.30 -14.94 22.46
CA SER A 202 13.69 -14.48 22.59
C SER A 202 14.65 -15.31 21.74
N ALA A 203 14.44 -16.63 21.64
CA ALA A 203 15.25 -17.49 20.77
C ALA A 203 15.14 -17.10 19.30
N ILE A 204 13.95 -16.69 18.83
CA ILE A 204 13.75 -16.22 17.44
C ILE A 204 14.64 -15.03 17.13
N SER A 205 14.52 -13.98 17.93
CA SER A 205 15.31 -12.77 17.72
C SER A 205 16.81 -13.04 17.84
N ARG A 206 17.21 -13.92 18.76
CA ARG A 206 18.62 -14.35 18.90
C ARG A 206 19.12 -15.04 17.64
N SER A 207 18.35 -15.98 17.08
CA SER A 207 18.78 -16.77 15.92
C SER A 207 18.78 -15.97 14.63
N VAL A 208 17.76 -15.12 14.42
CA VAL A 208 17.76 -14.14 13.31
C VAL A 208 19.00 -13.27 13.39
N PHE A 209 19.24 -12.65 14.55
CA PHE A 209 20.39 -11.75 14.71
C PHE A 209 21.73 -12.48 14.65
N ALA A 210 21.84 -13.69 15.19
CA ALA A 210 23.04 -14.52 15.11
C ALA A 210 23.37 -14.90 13.65
N SER A 211 22.35 -15.19 12.83
CA SER A 211 22.57 -15.44 11.40
C SER A 211 23.10 -14.22 10.66
N MET A 212 22.72 -13.02 11.10
CA MET A 212 23.27 -11.78 10.55
C MET A 212 24.72 -11.57 10.97
N THR A 213 25.00 -11.67 12.28
CA THR A 213 26.34 -11.36 12.83
C THR A 213 27.39 -12.42 12.54
N ALA A 214 26.97 -13.64 12.17
CA ALA A 214 27.86 -14.67 11.64
C ALA A 214 28.54 -14.26 10.32
N VAL A 215 27.91 -13.39 9.53
CA VAL A 215 28.44 -12.87 8.26
C VAL A 215 28.96 -11.45 8.42
N ASP A 216 28.21 -10.59 9.12
CA ASP A 216 28.55 -9.18 9.34
C ASP A 216 28.52 -8.81 10.83
N PRO A 217 29.68 -8.77 11.51
CA PRO A 217 29.77 -8.43 12.93
C PRO A 217 29.22 -7.04 13.29
N LYS A 218 29.04 -6.13 12.32
CA LYS A 218 28.47 -4.79 12.50
C LYS A 218 26.96 -4.72 12.25
N ALA A 219 26.31 -5.83 11.91
CA ALA A 219 24.90 -5.89 11.57
C ALA A 219 24.00 -5.19 12.60
N ILE A 220 23.06 -4.38 12.09
CA ILE A 220 21.93 -3.83 12.80
C ILE A 220 20.67 -4.39 12.15
N TRP A 221 19.77 -4.95 12.96
CA TRP A 221 18.49 -5.44 12.47
C TRP A 221 17.44 -4.33 12.49
N LEU A 222 16.94 -3.94 11.32
CA LEU A 222 15.76 -3.10 11.18
C LEU A 222 14.50 -3.98 11.17
N MET A 223 13.60 -3.85 12.14
CA MET A 223 12.40 -4.68 12.29
C MET A 223 11.13 -3.84 12.19
N GLN A 224 10.09 -4.34 11.54
CA GLN A 224 8.77 -3.70 11.55
C GLN A 224 8.07 -3.91 12.89
N GLY A 225 7.59 -2.83 13.51
CA GLY A 225 6.78 -2.88 14.74
C GLY A 225 5.30 -3.21 14.51
N TRP A 226 4.86 -3.41 13.26
CA TRP A 226 3.45 -3.62 12.89
C TRP A 226 2.81 -4.79 13.63
N LEU A 227 3.54 -5.89 13.82
CA LEU A 227 3.06 -7.08 14.51
C LEU A 227 2.54 -6.80 15.94
N PHE A 228 3.13 -5.82 16.64
CA PHE A 228 2.70 -5.43 17.98
C PHE A 228 1.33 -4.75 17.99
N PHE A 229 0.95 -4.12 16.87
CA PHE A 229 -0.37 -3.53 16.67
C PHE A 229 -1.35 -4.54 16.03
N SER A 230 -0.93 -5.25 14.99
CA SER A 230 -1.82 -6.10 14.18
C SER A 230 -2.39 -7.30 14.96
N ASP A 231 -1.62 -7.84 15.91
CA ASP A 231 -2.04 -8.93 16.79
C ASP A 231 -1.75 -8.58 18.27
N ALA A 232 -2.34 -7.48 18.73
CA ALA A 232 -2.19 -7.01 20.12
C ALA A 232 -2.72 -8.02 21.17
N ALA A 233 -3.56 -8.98 20.76
CA ALA A 233 -4.02 -10.06 21.64
C ALA A 233 -2.90 -11.06 21.97
N PHE A 234 -2.02 -11.34 21.00
CA PHE A 234 -0.83 -12.15 21.21
C PHE A 234 0.31 -11.35 21.85
N TRP A 235 0.61 -10.16 21.30
CA TRP A 235 1.79 -9.36 21.65
C TRP A 235 1.57 -8.53 22.92
N LYS A 236 1.51 -9.20 24.06
CA LYS A 236 1.43 -8.56 25.38
C LYS A 236 2.84 -8.13 25.86
N PRO A 237 2.94 -7.29 26.91
CA PRO A 237 4.24 -6.73 27.35
C PRO A 237 5.37 -7.77 27.55
N PRO A 238 5.14 -8.96 28.15
CA PRO A 238 6.20 -9.97 28.26
C PRO A 238 6.70 -10.50 26.91
N GLN A 239 5.79 -10.70 25.95
CA GLN A 239 6.10 -11.21 24.60
C GLN A 239 6.88 -10.17 23.79
N ILE A 240 6.43 -8.92 23.80
CA ILE A 240 7.12 -7.80 23.14
C ILE A 240 8.54 -7.67 23.71
N ARG A 241 8.68 -7.62 25.04
CA ARG A 241 9.97 -7.49 25.71
C ARG A 241 10.90 -8.66 25.37
N ALA A 242 10.39 -9.88 25.34
CA ALA A 242 11.17 -11.07 25.01
C ALA A 242 11.73 -11.04 23.59
N LEU A 243 10.92 -10.63 22.61
CA LEU A 243 11.34 -10.47 21.22
C LEU A 243 12.42 -9.38 21.10
N LEU A 244 12.18 -8.20 21.67
CA LEU A 244 13.09 -7.05 21.55
C LEU A 244 14.42 -7.25 22.28
N HIS A 245 14.42 -7.93 23.44
CA HIS A 245 15.63 -8.22 24.23
C HIS A 245 16.34 -9.51 23.84
N GLY A 246 15.84 -10.23 22.84
CA GLY A 246 16.62 -11.28 22.16
C GLY A 246 17.83 -10.72 21.40
N VAL A 247 17.86 -9.41 21.13
CA VAL A 247 18.96 -8.71 20.48
C VAL A 247 19.60 -7.73 21.46
N PRO A 248 20.94 -7.56 21.46
CA PRO A 248 21.59 -6.52 22.27
C PRO A 248 20.99 -5.13 22.02
N LEU A 249 20.87 -4.32 23.08
CA LEU A 249 20.37 -2.95 22.96
C LEU A 249 21.22 -2.14 21.98
N GLY A 250 20.56 -1.42 21.06
CA GLY A 250 21.23 -0.62 20.03
C GLY A 250 21.64 -1.40 18.77
N ARG A 251 21.46 -2.73 18.76
CA ARG A 251 21.71 -3.58 17.57
C ARG A 251 20.42 -3.97 16.83
N MET A 252 19.29 -3.44 17.29
CA MET A 252 18.01 -3.46 16.60
C MET A 252 17.48 -2.03 16.48
N ILE A 253 16.83 -1.71 15.38
CA ILE A 253 16.02 -0.50 15.21
C ILE A 253 14.60 -0.95 14.88
N VAL A 254 13.62 -0.50 15.65
CA VAL A 254 12.21 -0.80 15.39
C VAL A 254 11.58 0.31 14.57
N LEU A 255 10.91 -0.03 13.47
CA LEU A 255 10.04 0.89 12.76
C LEU A 255 8.69 0.93 13.48
N ASP A 256 8.38 2.03 14.18
CA ASP A 256 7.05 2.26 14.73
C ASP A 256 6.13 2.67 13.57
N LEU A 257 5.61 1.65 12.89
CA LEU A 257 5.25 1.72 11.48
C LEU A 257 4.06 2.64 11.20
N PHE A 258 3.12 2.76 12.14
CA PHE A 258 1.86 3.51 12.00
C PHE A 258 1.72 4.57 13.11
N ALA A 259 2.82 5.23 13.44
CA ALA A 259 2.92 6.04 14.65
C ALA A 259 2.12 7.35 14.61
N GLU A 260 1.62 7.77 13.44
CA GLU A 260 0.70 8.89 13.31
C GLU A 260 -0.72 8.58 13.81
N THR A 261 -1.09 7.31 13.92
CA THR A 261 -2.41 6.89 14.43
C THR A 261 -2.28 5.95 15.63
N GLU A 262 -1.34 5.01 15.59
CA GLU A 262 -1.15 3.91 16.55
C GLU A 262 0.31 3.83 17.05
N PRO A 263 0.80 4.81 17.82
CA PRO A 263 2.19 4.84 18.26
C PRO A 263 2.51 3.74 19.29
N VAL A 264 3.21 2.69 18.86
CA VAL A 264 3.60 1.55 19.71
C VAL A 264 4.60 1.95 20.79
N PHE A 265 5.46 2.95 20.51
CA PHE A 265 6.44 3.45 21.49
C PHE A 265 5.79 3.89 22.80
N SER A 266 4.54 4.38 22.75
CA SER A 266 3.85 5.00 23.87
C SER A 266 3.53 4.01 25.01
N TYR A 267 3.18 2.77 24.68
CA TYR A 267 2.84 1.72 25.64
C TYR A 267 3.91 0.62 25.78
N THR A 268 5.00 0.73 25.04
CA THR A 268 6.19 -0.14 25.16
C THR A 268 7.35 0.57 25.88
N GLU A 269 7.09 1.70 26.53
CA GLU A 269 8.09 2.50 27.24
C GLU A 269 9.29 2.84 26.33
N SER A 270 9.01 3.28 25.09
CA SER A 270 10.01 3.47 24.04
C SER A 270 10.73 2.16 23.66
N PHE A 271 9.96 1.14 23.29
CA PHE A 271 10.45 -0.19 22.86
C PHE A 271 11.44 -0.83 23.85
N TYR A 272 11.20 -0.64 25.15
CA TYR A 272 12.00 -1.17 26.24
C TYR A 272 13.52 -0.92 26.08
N GLY A 273 13.87 0.24 25.52
CA GLY A 273 15.26 0.69 25.35
C GLY A 273 15.89 0.42 23.98
N GLN A 274 15.22 -0.31 23.07
CA GLN A 274 15.71 -0.43 21.70
C GLN A 274 15.47 0.89 20.93
N PRO A 275 16.40 1.31 20.06
CA PRO A 275 16.17 2.42 19.14
C PRO A 275 14.93 2.24 18.27
N PHE A 276 14.22 3.32 17.97
CA PHE A 276 13.09 3.27 17.04
C PHE A 276 13.03 4.47 16.08
N ILE A 277 12.34 4.27 14.96
CA ILE A 277 12.03 5.32 13.98
C ILE A 277 10.51 5.53 14.01
N TRP A 278 10.10 6.77 14.26
CA TRP A 278 8.68 7.15 14.19
C TRP A 278 8.27 7.22 12.73
N CYS A 279 7.36 6.36 12.29
CA CYS A 279 6.96 6.31 10.88
C CYS A 279 5.53 6.80 10.69
N MET A 280 5.33 7.53 9.60
CA MET A 280 4.02 7.81 9.04
C MET A 280 3.68 6.73 8.01
N LEU A 281 2.70 5.87 8.31
CA LEU A 281 2.22 4.87 7.34
C LEU A 281 1.38 5.55 6.26
N HIS A 282 0.39 6.32 6.68
CA HIS A 282 -0.54 7.12 5.88
C HIS A 282 -1.42 6.36 4.90
N ASN A 283 -0.86 5.53 4.02
CA ASN A 283 -1.59 4.91 2.92
C ASN A 283 -1.54 3.39 3.00
N PHE A 284 -2.69 2.76 2.82
CA PHE A 284 -2.83 1.32 2.68
C PHE A 284 -3.31 0.95 1.28
N GLY A 285 -2.79 -0.15 0.73
CA GLY A 285 -3.14 -0.69 -0.59
C GLY A 285 -2.74 0.18 -1.79
N GLY A 286 -2.14 1.35 -1.60
CA GLY A 286 -2.00 2.35 -2.66
C GLY A 286 -3.32 3.02 -3.02
N ASN A 287 -4.32 3.00 -2.14
CA ASN A 287 -5.67 3.45 -2.47
C ASN A 287 -5.70 4.97 -2.76
N ASN A 288 -6.50 5.37 -3.75
CA ASN A 288 -6.83 6.77 -3.99
C ASN A 288 -7.87 7.24 -2.96
N GLY A 289 -7.97 8.57 -2.77
CA GLY A 289 -8.85 9.19 -1.78
C GLY A 289 -8.13 10.32 -1.04
N PHE A 290 -8.84 11.38 -0.69
CA PHE A 290 -8.29 12.38 0.21
C PHE A 290 -8.32 11.88 1.65
N PHE A 291 -7.15 11.88 2.28
CA PHE A 291 -6.98 11.54 3.68
C PHE A 291 -5.69 12.15 4.21
N GLY A 292 -5.70 12.49 5.50
CA GLY A 292 -4.50 12.82 6.26
C GLY A 292 -4.82 12.94 7.74
N THR A 293 -3.77 12.96 8.56
CA THR A 293 -3.82 13.25 10.00
C THR A 293 -2.85 14.40 10.31
N VAL A 294 -2.98 15.52 9.59
CA VAL A 294 -1.95 16.59 9.55
C VAL A 294 -1.53 17.09 10.93
N GLU A 295 -2.44 17.18 11.90
CA GLU A 295 -2.10 17.57 13.27
C GLU A 295 -1.25 16.51 14.00
N SER A 296 -1.59 15.24 13.82
CA SER A 296 -0.82 14.13 14.38
C SER A 296 0.56 14.04 13.75
N ILE A 297 0.64 14.15 12.42
CA ILE A 297 1.92 14.16 11.68
C ILE A 297 2.79 15.34 12.12
N ASN A 298 2.22 16.55 12.20
CA ASN A 298 2.94 17.77 12.55
C ASN A 298 3.49 17.78 13.98
N SER A 299 2.81 17.13 14.93
CA SER A 299 3.20 17.12 16.35
C SER A 299 3.83 15.82 16.85
N GLY A 300 3.55 14.70 16.17
CA GLY A 300 3.90 13.33 16.57
C GLY A 300 5.41 13.11 16.76
N PRO A 301 6.27 13.41 15.77
CA PRO A 301 7.71 13.25 15.90
C PRO A 301 8.30 13.98 17.11
N PHE A 302 7.84 15.20 17.40
CA PHE A 302 8.35 15.98 18.52
C PHE A 302 7.85 15.47 19.88
N LYS A 303 6.61 14.95 19.93
CA LYS A 303 6.09 14.26 21.13
C LYS A 303 6.86 12.98 21.40
N ALA A 304 7.16 12.19 20.37
CA ALA A 304 7.95 10.96 20.47
C ALA A 304 9.40 11.26 20.91
N LEU A 305 10.02 12.32 20.39
CA LEU A 305 11.36 12.75 20.78
C LEU A 305 11.43 13.19 22.25
N ASN A 306 10.42 13.90 22.74
CA ASN A 306 10.34 14.37 24.12
C ASN A 306 9.72 13.36 25.09
N PHE A 307 9.39 12.15 24.62
CA PHE A 307 8.87 11.10 25.48
C PHE A 307 9.93 10.70 26.53
N LYS A 308 9.48 10.30 27.73
CA LYS A 308 10.38 9.94 28.83
C LYS A 308 11.29 8.79 28.39
N ASN A 309 12.61 8.97 28.51
CA ASN A 309 13.62 8.00 28.08
C ASN A 309 13.50 7.61 26.60
N SER A 310 13.05 8.52 25.74
CA SER A 310 12.91 8.25 24.31
C SER A 310 14.21 7.72 23.70
N THR A 311 14.06 6.65 22.94
CA THR A 311 15.11 6.02 22.12
C THR A 311 14.87 6.30 20.63
N MET A 312 14.11 7.35 20.31
CA MET A 312 13.83 7.74 18.95
C MET A 312 15.12 8.17 18.24
N VAL A 313 15.46 7.50 17.14
CA VAL A 313 16.66 7.80 16.33
C VAL A 313 16.34 8.36 14.95
N GLY A 314 15.06 8.35 14.54
CA GLY A 314 14.67 8.76 13.20
C GLY A 314 13.19 9.08 13.05
N ILE A 315 12.87 9.65 11.90
CA ILE A 315 11.51 9.69 11.37
C ILE A 315 11.45 8.91 10.05
N GLY A 316 10.27 8.47 9.63
CA GLY A 316 10.14 7.69 8.40
C GLY A 316 8.79 7.86 7.70
N MET A 317 8.77 7.50 6.42
CA MET A 317 7.55 7.36 5.62
C MET A 317 7.43 5.92 5.15
N THR A 318 6.34 5.25 5.52
CA THR A 318 6.11 3.82 5.27
C THR A 318 4.78 3.53 4.60
N PRO A 319 4.44 4.24 3.51
CA PRO A 319 3.19 3.98 2.80
C PRO A 319 3.22 2.63 2.09
N GLU A 320 2.11 1.89 2.16
CA GLU A 320 2.00 0.66 1.39
C GLU A 320 2.03 0.92 -0.11
N GLY A 321 1.44 2.02 -0.57
CA GLY A 321 1.58 2.50 -1.93
C GLY A 321 1.70 4.02 -2.00
N ILE A 322 2.34 4.51 -3.06
CA ILE A 322 2.61 5.94 -3.29
C ILE A 322 1.79 6.48 -4.47
N HIS A 323 2.08 7.70 -4.91
CA HIS A 323 1.37 8.43 -5.99
C HIS A 323 -0.05 8.89 -5.61
N GLN A 324 -0.25 9.20 -4.33
CA GLN A 324 -1.45 9.86 -3.81
C GLN A 324 -1.05 10.90 -2.74
N ASN A 325 -1.96 11.82 -2.41
CA ASN A 325 -1.85 12.83 -1.35
C ASN A 325 -0.43 13.44 -1.19
N PRO A 326 0.19 13.98 -2.26
CA PRO A 326 1.60 14.42 -2.24
C PRO A 326 1.90 15.44 -1.14
N VAL A 327 0.89 16.24 -0.76
CA VAL A 327 0.98 17.23 0.31
C VAL A 327 1.35 16.63 1.68
N ILE A 328 0.90 15.41 1.97
CA ILE A 328 1.16 14.74 3.24
C ILE A 328 2.62 14.28 3.32
N TYR A 329 3.14 13.74 2.21
CA TYR A 329 4.54 13.34 2.10
C TYR A 329 5.49 14.54 2.10
N GLU A 330 5.11 15.68 1.50
CA GLU A 330 5.89 16.91 1.57
C GLU A 330 5.93 17.47 3.01
N LEU A 331 4.80 17.49 3.72
CA LEU A 331 4.77 17.89 5.13
C LEU A 331 5.71 17.00 5.96
N MET A 332 5.55 15.69 5.88
CA MET A 332 6.36 14.74 6.66
C MET A 332 7.86 14.85 6.34
N SER A 333 8.20 15.04 5.06
CA SER A 333 9.60 15.23 4.63
C SER A 333 10.19 16.54 5.15
N GLU A 334 9.43 17.64 5.18
CA GLU A 334 9.90 18.90 5.75
C GLU A 334 10.16 18.75 7.26
N LEU A 335 9.29 18.04 7.99
CA LEU A 335 9.44 17.85 9.43
C LEU A 335 10.80 17.26 9.78
N ALA A 336 11.41 16.43 8.93
CA ALA A 336 12.76 15.90 9.11
C ALA A 336 13.83 16.96 9.39
N TRP A 337 13.62 18.17 8.90
CA TRP A 337 14.55 19.30 8.97
C TRP A 337 14.15 20.35 10.00
N ARG A 338 13.09 20.10 10.77
CA ARG A 338 12.57 21.04 11.76
C ARG A 338 12.90 20.60 13.17
N LYS A 339 12.95 21.59 14.07
CA LYS A 339 13.05 21.38 15.53
C LYS A 339 11.69 21.46 16.23
N GLU A 340 10.67 21.97 15.54
CA GLU A 340 9.33 22.20 16.05
C GLU A 340 8.29 22.11 14.93
N SER A 341 7.03 21.90 15.31
CA SER A 341 5.86 21.85 14.42
C SER A 341 5.71 23.12 13.58
N VAL A 342 5.12 23.00 12.40
CA VAL A 342 4.75 24.15 11.55
C VAL A 342 3.40 24.72 11.96
N ASN A 343 3.15 25.99 11.58
CA ASN A 343 1.79 26.51 11.52
C ASN A 343 1.10 25.96 10.26
N LEU A 344 0.19 25.00 10.43
CA LEU A 344 -0.44 24.28 9.32
C LEU A 344 -1.21 25.19 8.36
N THR A 345 -1.98 26.16 8.87
CA THR A 345 -2.73 27.11 8.03
C THR A 345 -1.80 27.92 7.11
N LYS A 346 -0.70 28.43 7.67
CA LYS A 346 0.32 29.16 6.89
C LYS A 346 1.04 28.22 5.93
N TRP A 347 1.40 27.02 6.39
CA TRP A 347 2.11 26.03 5.60
C TRP A 347 1.30 25.60 4.37
N ALA A 348 0.01 25.28 4.53
CA ALA A 348 -0.90 24.89 3.45
C ALA A 348 -1.04 25.99 2.39
N SER A 349 -1.11 27.25 2.82
CA SER A 349 -1.14 28.40 1.89
C SER A 349 0.14 28.49 1.07
N LEU A 350 1.29 28.34 1.72
CA LEU A 350 2.60 28.40 1.05
C LEU A 350 2.85 27.18 0.16
N TYR A 351 2.32 26.00 0.53
CA TYR A 351 2.35 24.80 -0.29
C TYR A 351 1.65 25.04 -1.63
N ALA A 352 0.43 25.59 -1.61
CA ALA A 352 -0.30 25.96 -2.81
C ALA A 352 0.54 26.85 -3.74
N ALA A 353 1.18 27.87 -3.16
CA ALA A 353 1.97 28.82 -3.91
C ALA A 353 3.21 28.21 -4.57
N ARG A 354 3.95 27.36 -3.84
CA ARG A 354 5.11 26.63 -4.38
C ARG A 354 4.69 25.65 -5.47
N ARG A 355 3.59 24.93 -5.24
CA ARG A 355 3.09 23.89 -6.14
C ARG A 355 2.60 24.41 -7.47
N TYR A 356 1.98 25.60 -7.49
CA TYR A 356 1.41 26.19 -8.71
C TYR A 356 2.24 27.34 -9.29
N GLY A 357 3.20 27.86 -8.52
CA GLY A 357 4.01 29.02 -8.89
C GLY A 357 3.21 30.33 -8.89
N SER A 358 2.15 30.43 -8.08
CA SER A 358 1.28 31.61 -7.99
C SER A 358 0.63 31.73 -6.60
N MET A 359 0.56 32.94 -6.05
CA MET A 359 -0.13 33.26 -4.79
C MET A 359 -1.63 33.51 -5.03
N HIS A 360 -2.31 32.59 -5.70
CA HIS A 360 -3.74 32.72 -5.97
C HIS A 360 -4.53 32.61 -4.65
N GLU A 361 -5.34 33.63 -4.34
CA GLU A 361 -6.08 33.69 -3.08
C GLU A 361 -7.06 32.52 -2.94
N SER A 362 -7.81 32.21 -4.01
CA SER A 362 -8.75 31.09 -4.03
C SER A 362 -8.07 29.74 -3.73
N LEU A 363 -6.86 29.50 -4.23
CA LEU A 363 -6.12 28.26 -3.93
C LEU A 363 -5.55 28.26 -2.51
N SER A 364 -5.14 29.42 -2.01
CA SER A 364 -4.72 29.54 -0.61
C SER A 364 -5.88 29.23 0.34
N ALA A 365 -7.10 29.68 0.02
CA ALA A 365 -8.30 29.32 0.77
C ALA A 365 -8.64 27.83 0.63
N ALA A 366 -8.62 27.29 -0.58
CA ALA A 366 -8.91 25.89 -0.87
C ALA A 366 -7.99 24.93 -0.10
N TRP A 367 -6.68 25.19 -0.08
CA TRP A 367 -5.73 24.35 0.64
C TRP A 367 -5.86 24.44 2.16
N LYS A 368 -6.28 25.59 2.70
CA LYS A 368 -6.62 25.71 4.14
C LYS A 368 -7.84 24.86 4.46
N LEU A 369 -8.89 24.90 3.62
CA LEU A 369 -10.09 24.07 3.79
C LEU A 369 -9.75 22.59 3.74
N LEU A 370 -8.95 22.15 2.77
CA LEU A 370 -8.50 20.76 2.70
C LEU A 370 -7.74 20.33 3.96
N PHE A 371 -6.90 21.22 4.52
CA PHE A 371 -6.16 20.97 5.77
C PHE A 371 -7.03 20.95 7.02
N SER A 372 -8.16 21.68 7.05
CA SER A 372 -9.10 21.62 8.18
C SER A 372 -10.12 20.48 8.07
N SER A 373 -10.26 19.87 6.88
CA SER A 373 -11.27 18.85 6.57
C SER A 373 -10.63 17.49 6.25
N VAL A 374 -10.56 17.11 4.98
CA VAL A 374 -10.16 15.77 4.50
C VAL A 374 -8.77 15.35 4.98
N TYR A 375 -7.84 16.29 5.14
CA TYR A 375 -6.48 16.02 5.61
C TYR A 375 -6.32 16.05 7.14
N ASN A 376 -7.39 16.29 7.90
CA ASN A 376 -7.36 16.32 9.37
C ASN A 376 -8.34 15.32 9.99
N CYS A 377 -8.16 14.05 9.67
CA CYS A 377 -8.88 12.97 10.35
C CYS A 377 -8.44 12.90 11.83
N THR A 378 -9.40 13.03 12.75
CA THR A 378 -9.20 12.90 14.19
C THR A 378 -9.90 11.67 14.78
N VAL A 379 -10.50 10.85 13.92
CA VAL A 379 -11.18 9.62 14.34
C VAL A 379 -10.14 8.64 14.88
N PRO A 380 -10.26 8.17 16.13
CA PRO A 380 -9.30 7.23 16.71
C PRO A 380 -9.22 5.94 15.91
N HIS A 381 -8.02 5.36 15.80
CA HIS A 381 -7.77 4.08 15.14
C HIS A 381 -8.14 4.04 13.64
N TYR A 382 -8.32 5.21 13.01
CA TYR A 382 -8.73 5.29 11.61
C TYR A 382 -7.61 4.81 10.68
N ARG A 383 -7.92 3.82 9.85
CA ARG A 383 -7.02 3.32 8.81
C ARG A 383 -7.44 3.88 7.46
N ASN A 384 -6.50 4.48 6.74
CA ASN A 384 -6.73 5.04 5.41
C ASN A 384 -6.89 3.95 4.33
N HIS A 385 -7.90 3.12 4.48
CA HIS A 385 -8.38 2.26 3.42
C HIS A 385 -9.61 2.89 2.80
N ASN A 386 -9.59 3.10 1.49
CA ASN A 386 -10.77 3.57 0.80
C ASN A 386 -11.83 2.45 0.78
N HIS A 387 -12.82 2.61 1.64
CA HIS A 387 -13.99 1.73 1.77
C HIS A 387 -15.26 2.37 1.22
N SER A 388 -15.13 3.41 0.39
CA SER A 388 -16.27 4.09 -0.20
C SER A 388 -17.11 3.12 -1.04
N PRO A 389 -18.42 3.39 -1.21
CA PRO A 389 -19.25 2.57 -2.08
C PRO A 389 -18.73 2.47 -3.52
N LEU A 390 -18.04 3.49 -3.99
CA LEU A 390 -17.49 3.54 -5.35
C LEU A 390 -16.57 2.34 -5.64
N VAL A 391 -15.65 2.03 -4.73
CA VAL A 391 -14.57 1.05 -4.97
C VAL A 391 -14.89 -0.35 -4.44
N ARG A 392 -15.88 -0.48 -3.54
CA ARG A 392 -16.24 -1.75 -2.89
C ARG A 392 -17.32 -2.50 -3.65
N ARG A 393 -17.30 -3.84 -3.55
CA ARG A 393 -18.40 -4.70 -4.03
C ARG A 393 -19.74 -4.26 -3.43
N PRO A 394 -20.77 -3.98 -4.26
CA PRO A 394 -22.07 -3.51 -3.78
C PRO A 394 -22.77 -4.44 -2.79
N SER A 395 -23.39 -3.85 -1.75
CA SER A 395 -24.24 -4.54 -0.78
C SER A 395 -25.16 -3.53 -0.08
N PHE A 396 -26.08 -3.96 0.78
CA PHE A 396 -26.90 -3.03 1.59
C PHE A 396 -26.21 -2.52 2.86
N ASN A 397 -25.00 -3.01 3.17
CA ASN A 397 -24.29 -2.74 4.41
C ASN A 397 -22.94 -2.05 4.16
N MET A 398 -22.92 -1.12 3.19
CA MET A 398 -21.71 -0.34 2.87
C MET A 398 -21.58 0.87 3.81
N ASN A 399 -20.33 1.22 4.15
CA ASN A 399 -20.01 2.41 4.94
C ASN A 399 -20.04 3.66 4.06
N THR A 400 -20.78 4.68 4.49
CA THR A 400 -20.87 5.98 3.82
C THR A 400 -20.45 7.14 4.74
N GLY A 401 -19.87 6.82 5.91
CA GLY A 401 -19.45 7.81 6.88
C GLY A 401 -18.23 8.59 6.40
N LEU A 402 -18.26 9.90 6.60
CA LEU A 402 -17.16 10.82 6.36
C LEU A 402 -16.67 11.38 7.71
N TRP A 403 -15.37 11.62 7.84
CA TRP A 403 -14.77 12.23 9.03
C TRP A 403 -14.63 13.75 8.92
N TYR A 404 -15.15 14.33 7.83
CA TYR A 404 -15.08 15.74 7.50
C TYR A 404 -16.46 16.22 7.03
N ASP A 405 -16.66 17.55 7.05
CA ASP A 405 -17.84 18.18 6.48
C ASP A 405 -17.71 18.26 4.95
N PRO A 406 -18.60 17.62 4.18
CA PRO A 406 -18.59 17.69 2.71
C PRO A 406 -18.66 19.12 2.15
N ALA A 407 -19.23 20.07 2.89
CA ALA A 407 -19.33 21.46 2.46
C ALA A 407 -17.94 22.10 2.24
N ASP A 408 -16.95 21.74 3.06
CA ASP A 408 -15.57 22.21 2.92
C ASP A 408 -14.92 21.72 1.62
N LEU A 409 -15.21 20.47 1.24
CA LEU A 409 -14.73 19.91 -0.03
C LEU A 409 -15.45 20.55 -1.23
N LEU A 410 -16.75 20.85 -1.12
CA LEU A 410 -17.49 21.53 -2.17
C LEU A 410 -17.00 22.96 -2.39
N GLU A 411 -16.75 23.70 -1.32
CA GLU A 411 -16.18 25.04 -1.45
C GLU A 411 -14.76 24.99 -2.02
N THR A 412 -13.95 24.00 -1.61
CA THR A 412 -12.65 23.72 -2.23
C THR A 412 -12.81 23.49 -3.74
N TRP A 413 -13.75 22.65 -4.16
CA TRP A 413 -13.98 22.35 -5.57
C TRP A 413 -14.35 23.61 -6.37
N ARG A 414 -15.23 24.46 -5.82
CA ARG A 414 -15.60 25.76 -6.40
C ARG A 414 -14.36 26.66 -6.59
N LEU A 415 -13.51 26.77 -5.56
CA LEU A 415 -12.30 27.59 -5.59
C LEU A 415 -11.26 27.08 -6.60
N PHE A 416 -11.12 25.76 -6.76
CA PHE A 416 -10.29 25.17 -7.80
C PHE A 416 -10.83 25.48 -9.20
N MET A 417 -12.14 25.36 -9.41
CA MET A 417 -12.77 25.69 -10.69
C MET A 417 -12.64 27.17 -11.05
N GLU A 418 -12.71 28.07 -10.07
CA GLU A 418 -12.47 29.50 -10.23
C GLU A 418 -11.05 29.81 -10.71
N ALA A 419 -10.04 29.14 -10.13
CA ALA A 419 -8.64 29.33 -10.51
C ALA A 419 -8.26 28.66 -11.84
N ALA A 420 -9.03 27.64 -12.27
CA ALA A 420 -8.66 26.76 -13.36
C ALA A 420 -8.31 27.45 -14.68
N PRO A 421 -9.07 28.44 -15.20
CA PRO A 421 -8.75 29.08 -16.48
C PRO A 421 -7.31 29.62 -16.57
N SER A 422 -6.73 30.04 -15.44
CA SER A 422 -5.39 30.62 -15.38
C SER A 422 -4.26 29.61 -15.14
N LEU A 423 -4.57 28.37 -14.73
CA LEU A 423 -3.57 27.42 -14.23
C LEU A 423 -3.54 26.05 -14.91
N MET A 424 -4.41 25.80 -15.91
CA MET A 424 -4.41 24.51 -16.64
C MET A 424 -3.09 24.16 -17.34
N SER A 425 -2.21 25.14 -17.61
CA SER A 425 -0.88 24.86 -18.15
C SER A 425 0.06 24.18 -17.13
N LYS A 426 -0.23 24.28 -15.83
CA LYS A 426 0.54 23.67 -14.75
C LYS A 426 0.08 22.25 -14.52
N GLU A 427 0.97 21.28 -14.71
CA GLU A 427 0.66 19.87 -14.50
C GLU A 427 0.19 19.57 -13.07
N THR A 428 0.84 20.16 -12.06
CA THR A 428 0.46 20.00 -10.64
C THR A 428 -0.97 20.48 -10.37
N PHE A 429 -1.38 21.60 -10.97
CA PHE A 429 -2.75 22.09 -10.86
C PHE A 429 -3.74 21.16 -11.58
N ARG A 430 -3.40 20.67 -12.77
CA ARG A 430 -4.25 19.70 -13.50
C ARG A 430 -4.48 18.43 -12.69
N TYR A 431 -3.43 17.89 -12.09
CA TYR A 431 -3.51 16.73 -11.20
C TYR A 431 -4.47 17.01 -10.03
N ASP A 432 -4.30 18.12 -9.32
CA ASP A 432 -5.12 18.40 -8.14
C ASP A 432 -6.58 18.71 -8.52
N LEU A 433 -6.83 19.35 -9.66
CA LEU A 433 -8.19 19.57 -10.16
C LEU A 433 -8.90 18.24 -10.45
N VAL A 434 -8.19 17.27 -11.04
CA VAL A 434 -8.72 15.91 -11.25
C VAL A 434 -9.00 15.24 -9.92
N ASP A 435 -8.07 15.29 -8.97
CA ASP A 435 -8.21 14.58 -7.68
C ASP A 435 -9.32 15.18 -6.79
N VAL A 436 -9.46 16.52 -6.75
CA VAL A 436 -10.57 17.20 -6.06
C VAL A 436 -11.91 16.81 -6.70
N THR A 437 -12.00 16.88 -8.04
CA THR A 437 -13.25 16.54 -8.75
C THR A 437 -13.60 15.06 -8.54
N ARG A 438 -12.60 14.16 -8.61
CA ARG A 438 -12.74 12.73 -8.32
C ARG A 438 -13.27 12.51 -6.90
N GLN A 439 -12.73 13.18 -5.88
CA GLN A 439 -13.19 13.05 -4.51
C GLN A 439 -14.67 13.45 -4.36
N VAL A 440 -15.09 14.56 -4.97
CA VAL A 440 -16.51 14.97 -4.92
C VAL A 440 -17.41 13.93 -5.58
N LEU A 441 -17.00 13.35 -6.71
CA LEU A 441 -17.76 12.28 -7.36
C LEU A 441 -17.82 11.00 -6.53
N GLN A 442 -16.76 10.69 -5.78
CA GLN A 442 -16.77 9.59 -4.80
C GLN A 442 -17.80 9.84 -3.71
N ASP A 443 -17.81 11.04 -3.13
CA ASP A 443 -18.76 11.40 -2.09
C ASP A 443 -20.19 11.28 -2.65
N LEU A 444 -20.47 11.86 -3.82
CA LEU A 444 -21.77 11.73 -4.50
C LEU A 444 -22.18 10.27 -4.78
N ALA A 445 -21.25 9.39 -5.16
CA ALA A 445 -21.55 7.98 -5.36
C ALA A 445 -22.07 7.32 -4.08
N ALA A 446 -21.58 7.72 -2.90
CA ALA A 446 -22.10 7.24 -1.62
C ALA A 446 -23.54 7.70 -1.35
N TYR A 447 -23.90 8.92 -1.75
CA TYR A 447 -25.28 9.42 -1.65
C TYR A 447 -26.22 8.73 -2.63
N PHE A 448 -25.80 8.51 -3.88
CA PHE A 448 -26.63 7.73 -4.81
C PHE A 448 -26.83 6.29 -4.35
N TYR A 449 -25.82 5.69 -3.71
CA TYR A 449 -26.00 4.40 -3.05
C TYR A 449 -27.08 4.44 -1.95
N GLN A 450 -27.10 5.47 -1.10
CA GLN A 450 -28.16 5.63 -0.09
C GLN A 450 -29.55 5.76 -0.75
N ASP A 451 -29.68 6.57 -1.80
CA ASP A 451 -30.94 6.69 -2.56
C ASP A 451 -31.38 5.35 -3.17
N ILE A 452 -30.45 4.57 -3.75
CA ILE A 452 -30.71 3.23 -4.31
C ILE A 452 -31.22 2.30 -3.21
N LYS A 453 -30.54 2.29 -2.05
CA LYS A 453 -30.91 1.47 -0.89
C LYS A 453 -32.31 1.82 -0.38
N ASP A 454 -32.59 3.10 -0.18
CA ASP A 454 -33.87 3.57 0.35
C ASP A 454 -35.02 3.36 -0.63
N ALA A 455 -34.78 3.57 -1.92
CA ALA A 455 -35.76 3.32 -2.97
C ALA A 455 -36.11 1.82 -3.06
N PHE A 456 -35.11 0.94 -3.00
CA PHE A 456 -35.35 -0.50 -3.00
C PHE A 456 -36.15 -0.96 -1.78
N HIS A 457 -35.74 -0.55 -0.57
CA HIS A 457 -36.45 -0.90 0.67
C HIS A 457 -37.88 -0.36 0.70
N SER A 458 -38.09 0.84 0.16
CA SER A 458 -39.41 1.46 0.03
C SER A 458 -40.23 0.94 -1.16
N LYS A 459 -39.69 0.00 -1.95
CA LYS A 459 -40.30 -0.55 -3.17
C LYS A 459 -40.66 0.51 -4.22
N LYS A 460 -39.86 1.57 -4.27
CA LYS A 460 -40.04 2.75 -5.12
C LYS A 460 -39.25 2.58 -6.43
N MET A 461 -39.86 1.90 -7.40
CA MET A 461 -39.23 1.59 -8.68
C MET A 461 -38.75 2.84 -9.46
N PRO A 462 -39.54 3.92 -9.63
CA PRO A 462 -39.08 5.11 -10.36
C PRO A 462 -37.84 5.75 -9.74
N GLU A 463 -37.78 5.83 -8.41
CA GLU A 463 -36.66 6.38 -7.67
C GLU A 463 -35.42 5.48 -7.79
N LEU A 464 -35.58 4.16 -7.71
CA LEU A 464 -34.49 3.19 -7.92
C LEU A 464 -33.88 3.31 -9.33
N LEU A 465 -34.74 3.41 -10.35
CA LEU A 465 -34.30 3.59 -11.74
C LEU A 465 -33.58 4.94 -11.93
N THR A 466 -34.05 5.98 -11.24
CA THR A 466 -33.44 7.32 -11.33
C THR A 466 -32.06 7.34 -10.67
N SER A 467 -31.95 6.93 -9.40
CA SER A 467 -30.67 6.97 -8.67
C SER A 467 -29.66 5.97 -9.23
N GLY A 468 -30.10 4.75 -9.53
CA GLY A 468 -29.29 3.73 -10.20
C GLY A 468 -28.86 4.15 -11.60
N GLY A 469 -29.77 4.75 -12.36
CA GLY A 469 -29.49 5.24 -13.70
C GLY A 469 -28.45 6.37 -13.72
N VAL A 470 -28.55 7.35 -12.82
CA VAL A 470 -27.54 8.42 -12.68
C VAL A 470 -26.20 7.84 -12.24
N LEU A 471 -26.16 6.90 -11.29
CA LEU A 471 -24.90 6.30 -10.87
C LEU A 471 -24.19 5.59 -12.04
N ILE A 472 -24.90 4.72 -12.75
CA ILE A 472 -24.33 3.80 -13.75
C ILE A 472 -24.07 4.47 -15.10
N TYR A 473 -25.05 5.22 -15.62
CA TYR A 473 -25.01 5.74 -16.99
C TYR A 473 -24.48 7.16 -17.08
N ASP A 474 -24.13 7.77 -15.95
CA ASP A 474 -23.75 9.17 -15.89
C ASP A 474 -22.54 9.43 -15.00
N LEU A 475 -22.65 9.24 -13.68
CA LEU A 475 -21.55 9.52 -12.74
C LEU A 475 -20.31 8.67 -13.03
N PHE A 476 -20.46 7.35 -13.16
CA PHE A 476 -19.33 6.47 -13.48
C PHE A 476 -18.68 6.78 -14.84
N PRO A 477 -19.43 6.97 -15.94
CA PRO A 477 -18.87 7.43 -17.21
C PRO A 477 -18.15 8.78 -17.15
N GLU A 478 -18.70 9.77 -16.43
CA GLU A 478 -18.04 11.08 -16.25
C GLU A 478 -16.75 10.96 -15.44
N LEU A 479 -16.76 10.20 -14.35
CA LEU A 479 -15.57 9.90 -13.57
C LEU A 479 -14.50 9.21 -14.42
N ASN A 480 -14.87 8.19 -15.21
CA ASN A 480 -13.95 7.49 -16.09
C ASN A 480 -13.34 8.44 -17.14
N ARG A 481 -14.13 9.36 -17.73
CA ARG A 481 -13.62 10.37 -18.67
C ARG A 481 -12.65 11.33 -18.00
N LEU A 482 -12.96 11.80 -16.80
CA LEU A 482 -12.09 12.68 -16.02
C LEU A 482 -10.75 12.02 -15.75
N LEU A 483 -10.76 10.79 -15.24
CA LEU A 483 -9.54 10.04 -14.91
C LEU A 483 -8.71 9.71 -16.16
N ASN A 484 -9.37 9.42 -17.29
CA ASN A 484 -8.67 9.22 -18.57
C ASN A 484 -8.04 10.51 -19.13
N SER A 485 -8.35 11.69 -18.59
CA SER A 485 -7.82 12.97 -19.08
C SER A 485 -6.46 13.37 -18.48
N ASP A 486 -5.93 12.61 -17.52
CA ASP A 486 -4.63 12.87 -16.91
C ASP A 486 -3.81 11.58 -16.77
N ARG A 487 -2.50 11.68 -17.01
CA ARG A 487 -1.59 10.53 -17.08
C ARG A 487 -1.43 9.78 -15.76
N ASN A 488 -1.73 10.45 -14.64
CA ASN A 488 -1.54 9.91 -13.30
C ASN A 488 -2.69 9.00 -12.85
N PHE A 489 -3.76 8.88 -13.65
CA PHE A 489 -4.97 8.13 -13.29
C PHE A 489 -5.35 7.08 -14.34
N LEU A 490 -4.38 6.55 -15.10
CA LEU A 490 -4.63 5.60 -16.20
C LEU A 490 -4.30 4.17 -15.79
N LEU A 491 -5.27 3.25 -15.88
CA LEU A 491 -5.02 1.81 -15.75
C LEU A 491 -4.05 1.31 -16.83
N GLY A 492 -4.15 1.87 -18.05
CA GLY A 492 -3.32 1.44 -19.18
C GLY A 492 -1.82 1.58 -18.91
N THR A 493 -1.40 2.65 -18.23
CA THR A 493 0.01 2.86 -17.87
C THR A 493 0.53 1.75 -16.95
N TRP A 494 -0.26 1.34 -15.96
CA TRP A 494 0.12 0.25 -15.04
C TRP A 494 0.27 -1.10 -15.76
N LEU A 495 -0.69 -1.42 -16.64
CA LEU A 495 -0.70 -2.68 -17.38
C LEU A 495 0.38 -2.72 -18.47
N GLU A 496 0.64 -1.60 -19.15
CA GLU A 496 1.75 -1.47 -20.10
C GLU A 496 3.09 -1.66 -19.39
N GLN A 497 3.29 -1.02 -18.24
CA GLN A 497 4.50 -1.20 -17.44
C GLN A 497 4.70 -2.68 -17.08
N ALA A 498 3.66 -3.37 -16.60
CA ALA A 498 3.74 -4.79 -16.31
C ALA A 498 4.14 -5.63 -17.54
N GLN A 499 3.50 -5.40 -18.68
CA GLN A 499 3.79 -6.13 -19.93
C GLN A 499 5.16 -5.79 -20.51
N SER A 500 5.67 -4.58 -20.30
CA SER A 500 6.99 -4.14 -20.80
C SER A 500 8.17 -4.89 -20.17
N PHE A 501 7.95 -5.54 -19.02
CA PHE A 501 8.95 -6.37 -18.36
C PHE A 501 9.08 -7.77 -18.98
N ALA A 502 8.08 -8.18 -19.77
CA ALA A 502 8.02 -9.51 -20.33
C ALA A 502 8.97 -9.69 -21.53
N LEU A 503 9.58 -10.88 -21.66
CA LEU A 503 10.33 -11.24 -22.86
C LEU A 503 9.44 -11.80 -23.97
N ASP A 504 8.31 -12.40 -23.61
CA ASP A 504 7.40 -13.05 -24.53
C ASP A 504 5.92 -12.93 -24.11
N GLU A 505 5.04 -13.40 -24.98
CA GLU A 505 3.58 -13.34 -24.79
C GLU A 505 3.08 -14.13 -23.56
N PRO A 506 3.56 -15.35 -23.25
CA PRO A 506 3.26 -16.03 -21.99
C PRO A 506 3.60 -15.19 -20.74
N GLU A 507 4.78 -14.60 -20.69
CA GLU A 507 5.20 -13.75 -19.58
C GLU A 507 4.37 -12.46 -19.49
N ALA A 508 4.05 -11.84 -20.64
CA ALA A 508 3.18 -10.66 -20.68
C ALA A 508 1.78 -10.96 -20.12
N ARG A 509 1.21 -12.14 -20.43
CA ARG A 509 -0.07 -12.59 -19.85
C ARG A 509 0.02 -12.85 -18.35
N LEU A 510 1.13 -13.42 -17.88
CA LEU A 510 1.36 -13.63 -16.45
C LEU A 510 1.42 -12.30 -15.69
N TYR A 511 2.12 -11.31 -16.24
CA TYR A 511 2.27 -9.99 -15.62
C TYR A 511 0.98 -9.17 -15.69
N ASP A 512 0.21 -9.26 -16.78
CA ASP A 512 -1.13 -8.67 -16.88
C ASP A 512 -2.09 -9.28 -15.84
N LEU A 513 -2.08 -10.61 -15.67
CA LEU A 513 -2.85 -11.31 -14.63
C LEU A 513 -2.49 -10.80 -13.24
N ASN A 514 -1.19 -10.71 -12.92
CA ASN A 514 -0.69 -10.21 -11.64
C ASN A 514 -1.15 -8.76 -11.41
N ALA A 515 -0.96 -7.90 -12.40
CA ALA A 515 -1.26 -6.48 -12.33
C ALA A 515 -2.77 -6.22 -12.13
N ARG A 516 -3.66 -6.99 -12.78
CA ARG A 516 -5.12 -6.85 -12.59
C ARG A 516 -5.61 -7.46 -11.28
N ASN A 517 -5.12 -8.65 -10.95
CA ASN A 517 -5.57 -9.37 -9.77
C ASN A 517 -5.22 -8.59 -8.50
N GLN A 518 -4.00 -8.04 -8.40
CA GLN A 518 -3.57 -7.25 -7.24
C GLN A 518 -4.51 -6.09 -6.94
N LEU A 519 -4.98 -5.37 -7.97
CA LEU A 519 -5.88 -4.21 -7.82
C LEU A 519 -7.32 -4.58 -7.44
N THR A 520 -7.69 -5.87 -7.57
CA THR A 520 -9.09 -6.32 -7.54
C THR A 520 -9.29 -7.49 -6.57
N LEU A 521 -9.25 -8.74 -7.04
CA LEU A 521 -9.53 -9.91 -6.22
C LEU A 521 -8.44 -10.21 -5.18
N TRP A 522 -7.20 -9.78 -5.43
CA TRP A 522 -6.01 -9.99 -4.60
C TRP A 522 -5.59 -11.46 -4.40
N GLY A 523 -6.49 -12.41 -4.65
CA GLY A 523 -6.23 -13.85 -4.69
C GLY A 523 -7.11 -14.55 -5.73
N PRO A 524 -7.09 -15.89 -5.79
CA PRO A 524 -7.85 -16.66 -6.79
C PRO A 524 -9.37 -16.62 -6.58
N SER A 525 -9.82 -16.34 -5.35
CA SER A 525 -11.22 -16.37 -4.94
C SER A 525 -11.73 -15.07 -4.32
N GLY A 526 -10.96 -13.98 -4.40
CA GLY A 526 -11.33 -12.71 -3.77
C GLY A 526 -10.94 -12.62 -2.30
N GLU A 527 -9.83 -13.27 -1.92
CA GLU A 527 -9.36 -13.44 -0.56
C GLU A 527 -9.20 -12.10 0.19
N ILE A 528 -8.72 -11.06 -0.52
CA ILE A 528 -8.61 -9.70 0.03
C ILE A 528 -9.20 -8.69 -0.96
N LEU A 529 -10.43 -8.96 -1.37
CA LEU A 529 -11.18 -8.21 -2.37
C LEU A 529 -11.09 -6.69 -2.18
N ASP A 530 -10.73 -5.99 -3.26
CA ASP A 530 -10.62 -4.54 -3.40
C ASP A 530 -9.68 -3.88 -2.37
N TYR A 531 -8.75 -4.61 -1.75
CA TYR A 531 -7.81 -4.05 -0.76
C TYR A 531 -6.92 -2.97 -1.35
N ALA A 532 -6.38 -3.23 -2.54
CA ALA A 532 -5.50 -2.34 -3.28
C ALA A 532 -6.25 -1.62 -4.42
N ASN A 533 -7.50 -1.26 -4.15
CA ASN A 533 -8.33 -0.54 -5.10
C ASN A 533 -7.65 0.75 -5.60
N LYS A 534 -8.00 1.16 -6.81
CA LYS A 534 -7.54 2.41 -7.43
C LYS A 534 -8.72 3.08 -8.11
N GLU A 535 -8.71 4.40 -8.17
CA GLU A 535 -9.65 5.16 -8.97
C GLU A 535 -8.96 5.57 -10.27
N TRP A 536 -8.87 4.62 -11.21
CA TRP A 536 -8.24 4.82 -12.51
C TRP A 536 -9.23 4.69 -13.66
N GLY A 537 -9.02 5.50 -14.70
CA GLY A 537 -9.69 5.36 -15.98
C GLY A 537 -9.46 3.96 -16.56
N GLY A 538 -10.51 3.34 -17.09
CA GLY A 538 -10.55 1.93 -17.49
C GLY A 538 -10.99 1.02 -16.35
N LEU A 539 -10.38 1.12 -15.16
CA LEU A 539 -10.78 0.31 -13.99
C LEU A 539 -12.19 0.72 -13.51
N VAL A 540 -12.49 2.02 -13.52
CA VAL A 540 -13.84 2.53 -13.20
C VAL A 540 -14.90 1.99 -14.15
N GLU A 541 -14.63 1.98 -15.45
CA GLU A 541 -15.58 1.54 -16.47
C GLU A 541 -15.81 0.03 -16.45
N ASP A 542 -14.73 -0.75 -16.37
CA ASP A 542 -14.79 -2.20 -16.63
C ASP A 542 -14.81 -3.06 -15.38
N TYR A 543 -14.62 -2.47 -14.20
CA TYR A 543 -14.66 -3.18 -12.94
C TYR A 543 -15.68 -2.57 -11.97
N TYR A 544 -15.55 -1.30 -11.57
CA TYR A 544 -16.51 -0.71 -10.61
C TYR A 544 -17.92 -0.57 -11.20
N ALA A 545 -18.05 0.09 -12.36
CA ALA A 545 -19.35 0.35 -12.97
C ALA A 545 -20.08 -0.95 -13.37
N GLN A 546 -19.36 -1.98 -13.81
CA GLN A 546 -19.96 -3.29 -14.14
C GLN A 546 -20.59 -3.97 -12.92
N ARG A 547 -19.93 -3.87 -11.76
CA ARG A 547 -20.47 -4.42 -10.49
C ARG A 547 -21.71 -3.68 -10.03
N TRP A 548 -21.68 -2.35 -10.11
CA TRP A 548 -22.83 -1.50 -9.79
C TRP A 548 -24.00 -1.69 -10.76
N SER A 549 -23.71 -1.86 -12.05
CA SER A 549 -24.72 -2.18 -13.07
C SER A 549 -25.44 -3.48 -12.74
N LEU A 550 -24.69 -4.56 -12.45
CA LEU A 550 -25.28 -5.83 -12.05
C LEU A 550 -26.09 -5.70 -10.75
N PHE A 551 -25.63 -4.92 -9.77
CA PHE A 551 -26.34 -4.72 -8.52
C PHE A 551 -27.70 -4.06 -8.74
N VAL A 552 -27.74 -2.90 -9.39
CA VAL A 552 -28.99 -2.18 -9.66
C VAL A 552 -29.93 -3.01 -10.52
N GLN A 553 -29.42 -3.70 -11.55
CA GLN A 553 -30.23 -4.60 -12.36
C GLN A 553 -30.87 -5.69 -11.49
N THR A 554 -30.10 -6.33 -10.61
CA THR A 554 -30.60 -7.36 -9.69
C THR A 554 -31.69 -6.80 -8.78
N LEU A 555 -31.54 -5.56 -8.28
CA LEU A 555 -32.56 -4.89 -7.46
C LEU A 555 -33.86 -4.62 -8.24
N VAL A 556 -33.75 -4.14 -9.48
CA VAL A 556 -34.91 -3.92 -10.37
C VAL A 556 -35.63 -5.24 -10.64
N GLU A 557 -34.90 -6.31 -10.93
CA GLU A 557 -35.46 -7.66 -11.13
C GLU A 557 -36.19 -8.16 -9.89
N CYS A 558 -35.60 -8.00 -8.70
CA CYS A 558 -36.22 -8.36 -7.42
C CYS A 558 -37.55 -7.63 -7.19
N LEU A 559 -37.60 -6.32 -7.47
CA LEU A 559 -38.85 -5.54 -7.35
C LEU A 559 -39.90 -5.98 -8.38
N ASN A 560 -39.50 -6.23 -9.62
CA ASN A 560 -40.41 -6.69 -10.69
C ASN A 560 -41.00 -8.07 -10.40
N SER A 561 -40.18 -9.01 -9.91
CA SER A 561 -40.61 -10.38 -9.63
C SER A 561 -41.23 -10.56 -8.25
N GLY A 562 -41.15 -9.55 -7.38
CA GLY A 562 -41.55 -9.63 -5.97
C GLY A 562 -40.67 -10.56 -5.12
N LEU A 563 -39.49 -10.94 -5.60
CA LEU A 563 -38.56 -11.81 -4.88
C LEU A 563 -37.59 -10.98 -4.03
N PRO A 564 -37.17 -11.47 -2.84
CA PRO A 564 -36.20 -10.76 -2.02
C PRO A 564 -34.80 -10.80 -2.65
N PHE A 565 -34.04 -9.71 -2.51
CA PHE A 565 -32.62 -9.70 -2.84
C PHE A 565 -31.85 -10.66 -1.91
N LYS A 566 -30.98 -11.49 -2.51
CA LYS A 566 -30.13 -12.44 -1.78
C LYS A 566 -28.66 -12.09 -2.03
N GLN A 567 -27.97 -11.58 -1.00
CA GLN A 567 -26.58 -11.15 -1.11
C GLN A 567 -25.65 -12.27 -1.58
N ASP A 568 -25.84 -13.52 -1.14
CA ASP A 568 -24.98 -14.64 -1.57
C ASP A 568 -25.13 -14.96 -3.06
N ALA A 569 -26.36 -14.90 -3.58
CA ALA A 569 -26.61 -15.11 -5.01
C ALA A 569 -25.98 -13.99 -5.85
N PHE A 570 -26.11 -12.74 -5.39
CA PHE A 570 -25.43 -11.60 -6.01
C PHE A 570 -23.91 -11.74 -5.94
N ASN A 571 -23.35 -12.13 -4.79
CA ASN A 571 -21.91 -12.34 -4.61
C ASN A 571 -21.36 -13.39 -5.60
N GLN A 572 -22.11 -14.47 -5.85
CA GLN A 572 -21.72 -15.47 -6.85
C GLN A 572 -21.78 -14.92 -8.29
N ALA A 573 -22.76 -14.08 -8.60
CA ALA A 573 -22.92 -13.48 -9.92
C ALA A 573 -21.83 -12.41 -10.18
N VAL A 574 -21.65 -11.47 -9.25
CA VAL A 574 -20.68 -10.38 -9.37
C VAL A 574 -19.24 -10.88 -9.39
N PHE A 575 -18.94 -11.99 -8.70
CA PHE A 575 -17.63 -12.61 -8.77
C PHE A 575 -17.24 -13.08 -10.20
N ARG A 576 -18.22 -13.43 -11.05
CA ARG A 576 -17.96 -13.72 -12.46
C ARG A 576 -17.57 -12.48 -13.24
N VAL A 577 -18.16 -11.32 -12.92
CA VAL A 577 -17.80 -10.01 -13.49
C VAL A 577 -16.36 -9.66 -13.08
N GLU A 578 -16.05 -9.82 -11.79
CA GLU A 578 -14.72 -9.55 -11.24
C GLU A 578 -13.63 -10.44 -11.86
N LYS A 579 -13.89 -11.75 -12.01
CA LYS A 579 -13.01 -12.67 -12.72
C LYS A 579 -12.90 -12.36 -14.22
N GLY A 580 -14.00 -11.92 -14.82
CA GLY A 580 -14.04 -11.47 -16.20
C GLY A 580 -13.05 -10.33 -16.45
N PHE A 581 -13.02 -9.32 -15.58
CA PHE A 581 -12.08 -8.20 -15.68
C PHE A 581 -10.61 -8.65 -15.69
N ILE A 582 -10.25 -9.60 -14.81
CA ILE A 582 -8.88 -10.12 -14.69
C ILE A 582 -8.42 -10.87 -15.96
N SER A 583 -9.35 -11.52 -16.66
CA SER A 583 -9.05 -12.39 -17.80
C SER A 583 -9.44 -11.81 -19.16
N ASN A 584 -9.96 -10.57 -19.22
CA ASN A 584 -10.51 -10.00 -20.45
C ASN A 584 -9.46 -9.64 -21.52
N GLY A 585 -8.18 -9.50 -21.15
CA GLY A 585 -7.10 -9.08 -22.05
C GLY A 585 -7.29 -7.71 -22.70
N ARG A 586 -8.23 -6.88 -22.20
CA ARG A 586 -8.55 -5.58 -22.80
C ARG A 586 -7.39 -4.62 -22.60
N LYS A 587 -7.00 -3.94 -23.67
CA LYS A 587 -6.00 -2.85 -23.63
C LYS A 587 -6.68 -1.53 -23.26
N TYR A 588 -6.00 -0.74 -22.44
CA TYR A 588 -6.46 0.58 -22.00
C TYR A 588 -5.51 1.68 -22.47
N PRO A 589 -5.98 2.92 -22.59
CA PRO A 589 -5.12 4.05 -22.99
C PRO A 589 -3.94 4.24 -22.04
N THR A 590 -2.74 4.40 -22.59
CA THR A 590 -1.50 4.80 -21.86
C THR A 590 -1.22 6.29 -21.98
N LYS A 591 -2.06 7.01 -22.72
CA LYS A 591 -1.97 8.47 -22.91
C LYS A 591 -3.29 9.13 -22.55
N PRO A 592 -3.25 10.34 -21.97
CA PRO A 592 -4.45 11.09 -21.65
C PRO A 592 -5.36 11.32 -22.86
N GLN A 593 -6.67 11.32 -22.63
CA GLN A 593 -7.71 11.55 -23.63
C GLN A 593 -8.66 12.67 -23.20
N GLY A 594 -8.99 13.56 -24.14
CA GLY A 594 -9.85 14.71 -23.88
C GLY A 594 -9.15 15.87 -23.18
N ASN A 595 -9.89 16.96 -22.97
CA ASN A 595 -9.41 18.14 -22.27
C ASN A 595 -9.89 18.12 -20.80
N THR A 596 -8.95 18.04 -19.87
CA THR A 596 -9.23 17.97 -18.43
C THR A 596 -10.13 19.10 -17.95
N TYR A 597 -9.92 20.34 -18.42
CA TYR A 597 -10.72 21.49 -17.98
C TYR A 597 -12.15 21.39 -18.49
N GLU A 598 -12.34 21.09 -19.78
CA GLU A 598 -13.69 20.98 -20.36
C GLU A 598 -14.49 19.86 -19.68
N ILE A 599 -13.84 18.73 -19.38
CA ILE A 599 -14.45 17.60 -18.67
C ILE A 599 -14.80 18.00 -17.23
N ALA A 600 -13.83 18.53 -16.46
CA ALA A 600 -14.05 18.94 -15.08
C ALA A 600 -15.12 20.05 -14.98
N HIS A 601 -15.12 21.01 -15.90
CA HIS A 601 -16.11 22.08 -15.97
C HIS A 601 -17.51 21.57 -16.28
N ARG A 602 -17.65 20.62 -17.23
CA ARG A 602 -18.93 19.96 -17.50
C ARG A 602 -19.45 19.23 -16.26
N ILE A 603 -18.59 18.48 -15.59
CA ILE A 603 -18.92 17.77 -14.34
C ILE A 603 -19.35 18.76 -13.26
N PHE A 604 -18.61 19.86 -13.10
CA PHE A 604 -18.92 20.91 -12.12
C PHE A 604 -20.30 21.53 -12.37
N LEU A 605 -20.58 22.01 -13.58
CA LEU A 605 -21.89 22.62 -13.90
C LEU A 605 -23.06 21.66 -13.66
N LYS A 606 -22.82 20.36 -13.86
CA LYS A 606 -23.83 19.32 -13.70
C LYS A 606 -24.08 18.95 -12.24
N TYR A 607 -23.01 18.62 -11.51
CA TYR A 607 -23.11 17.98 -10.21
C TYR A 607 -22.95 18.96 -9.04
N TYR A 608 -22.33 20.12 -9.21
CA TYR A 608 -22.16 21.08 -8.11
C TYR A 608 -23.49 21.56 -7.50
N PRO A 609 -24.52 21.94 -8.29
CA PRO A 609 -25.83 22.32 -7.72
C PRO A 609 -26.57 21.15 -7.05
N GLN A 610 -26.32 19.92 -7.50
CA GLN A 610 -26.87 18.72 -6.90
C GLN A 610 -26.15 18.39 -5.59
N ALA A 611 -24.83 18.52 -5.57
CA ALA A 611 -24.00 18.28 -4.40
C ALA A 611 -24.35 19.27 -3.27
N LEU A 612 -24.48 20.57 -3.56
CA LEU A 612 -24.89 21.58 -2.57
C LEU A 612 -26.25 21.31 -1.89
N LYS A 613 -27.11 20.49 -2.51
CA LYS A 613 -28.44 20.14 -1.95
C LYS A 613 -28.42 18.86 -1.15
N ARG A 614 -27.38 18.04 -1.30
CA ARG A 614 -27.33 16.64 -0.85
C ARG A 614 -26.21 16.39 0.14
N LEU A 615 -25.05 16.96 -0.14
CA LEU A 615 -23.88 17.04 0.73
C LEU A 615 -24.08 18.24 1.66
#